data_AF-A0A7T5RK43-F1
#
_entry.id   AF-A0A7T5RK43-F1
#
_cell.length_a   1.000
_cell.length_b   1.000
_cell.length_c   1.000
_cell.angle_alpha   90.00
_cell.angle_beta   90.00
_cell.angle_gamma   90.00
#
_symmetry.space_group_name_H-M   'P 1'
#
loop_
_entity.id
_entity.type
_entity.pdbx_description
1 polymer ?
#
loop_
_entity_poly.entity_id
_entity_poly.type
_entity_poly.pdbx_seq_one_letter_code
_entity_poly.pdbx_strand_id
1 'polypeptide(L)'
;MTFKNRKEAGEKLAEALLGFKNAKNTLVLALPRGGVVVGYEISQALNLPLDIVVPRKIGAPSDPEYAIGAITESGEGIFNTRELAGIDQDWFKKEVEKEKKEAERRLKLYRGNRPYSQLLGKIVIIVDDGVATGYTMRAALKSVRGQKPQKIIVAVPHGAKDSLEQLRKEADEVISLIEPEWYGAVGMFYEEFPQTTDKEVIQLLGGVGRKETLTIKHDEKRSIKFRVFILILIAAAGLIINEVYLPHTKFLNAQTVEIAPGLGPRKIAELLKQNGVIRSRWTFILYTALTGRASDLKPGNYVFFNSAAIPSVVRDLVRGGTNEIALTIPEGWSTKDIARYLESRGLGTYHDLLKLISVQPPGLDKFDFLKDKPKNAGLEGYLFPDTYRVFKNAVPEDIVVKMLENFDKKLGPELRQEISRQGKTTFEIITTASLIEKEVVSDEDRALVSGILWKRLETGVGLQVDATINYITGKKTTKISREETQIDSLYNTYKYRGLPPGPIANPGLSAIRAAIYPQESPYLYYLSTPNGQTIFSTTLEEHNLAKAKYLK
;
A
#
# COMPACT_ATOMS: atom_id res chain seq x y z
N MET A 1 -5.41 9.40 20.88
CA MET A 1 -6.68 9.10 21.59
C MET A 1 -7.52 8.25 20.66
N THR A 2 -8.11 7.17 21.17
CA THR A 2 -8.97 6.24 20.42
C THR A 2 -10.32 6.14 21.13
N PHE A 3 -11.37 5.82 20.39
CA PHE A 3 -12.69 5.46 20.92
C PHE A 3 -12.79 3.95 21.04
N LYS A 4 -13.54 3.44 22.00
CA LYS A 4 -13.84 2.00 22.11
C LYS A 4 -14.58 1.51 20.88
N ASN A 5 -15.64 2.20 20.47
CA ASN A 5 -16.45 1.86 19.29
C ASN A 5 -17.23 3.09 18.79
N ARG A 6 -17.98 2.93 17.70
CA ARG A 6 -18.79 4.01 17.10
C ARG A 6 -19.83 4.62 18.05
N LYS A 7 -20.35 3.82 18.99
CA LYS A 7 -21.32 4.30 19.97
C LYS A 7 -20.68 5.31 20.91
N GLU A 8 -19.54 4.98 21.52
CA GLU A 8 -18.83 5.92 22.40
C GLU A 8 -18.43 7.21 21.66
N ALA A 9 -17.99 7.08 20.40
CA ALA A 9 -17.68 8.24 19.58
C ALA A 9 -18.90 9.14 19.34
N GLY A 10 -20.09 8.55 19.11
CA GLY A 10 -21.35 9.29 18.98
C GLY A 10 -21.78 9.96 20.28
N GLU A 11 -21.62 9.29 21.42
CA GLU A 11 -21.91 9.87 22.76
C GLU A 11 -21.05 11.11 23.02
N LYS A 12 -19.72 11.01 22.80
CA LYS A 12 -18.80 12.14 22.95
C LYS A 12 -19.05 13.27 21.96
N LEU A 13 -19.42 12.93 20.72
CA LEU A 13 -19.74 13.94 19.72
C LEU A 13 -21.07 14.65 20.03
N ALA A 14 -22.02 13.95 20.68
CA ALA A 14 -23.25 14.56 21.17
C ALA A 14 -22.99 15.58 22.30
N GLU A 15 -22.00 15.34 23.16
CA GLU A 15 -21.57 16.32 24.18
C GLU A 15 -21.11 17.64 23.55
N ALA A 16 -20.34 17.57 22.46
CA ALA A 16 -19.91 18.76 21.70
C ALA A 16 -21.08 19.48 20.99
N LEU A 17 -22.23 18.82 20.85
CA LEU A 17 -23.42 19.32 20.16
C LEU A 17 -24.59 19.68 21.11
N LEU A 18 -24.35 19.73 22.43
CA LEU A 18 -25.41 19.97 23.43
C LEU A 18 -26.23 21.25 23.20
N GLY A 19 -25.65 22.26 22.54
CA GLY A 19 -26.35 23.49 22.15
C GLY A 19 -27.56 23.27 21.24
N PHE A 20 -27.67 22.12 20.57
CA PHE A 20 -28.78 21.76 19.68
C PHE A 20 -29.84 20.87 20.34
N LYS A 21 -29.73 20.58 21.64
CA LYS A 21 -30.66 19.70 22.34
C LYS A 21 -32.10 20.22 22.24
N ASN A 22 -33.03 19.36 21.81
CA ASN A 22 -34.45 19.67 21.56
C ASN A 22 -34.71 20.80 20.53
N ALA A 23 -33.72 21.15 19.69
CA ALA A 23 -33.90 22.18 18.67
C ALA A 23 -34.91 21.73 17.61
N LYS A 24 -36.05 22.43 17.52
CA LYS A 24 -37.20 22.04 16.68
C LYS A 24 -36.92 22.12 15.17
N ASN A 25 -35.98 22.95 14.74
CA ASN A 25 -35.60 23.14 13.33
C ASN A 25 -34.31 22.39 12.96
N THR A 26 -33.84 21.45 13.77
CA THR A 26 -32.59 20.72 13.55
C THR A 26 -32.83 19.26 13.17
N LEU A 27 -32.04 18.73 12.23
CA LEU A 27 -32.06 17.34 11.78
C LEU A 27 -30.65 16.78 11.73
N VAL A 28 -30.48 15.53 12.19
CA VAL A 28 -29.25 14.75 11.99
C VAL A 28 -29.36 13.97 10.68
N LEU A 29 -28.43 14.18 9.75
CA LEU A 29 -28.28 13.40 8.52
C LEU A 29 -27.01 12.55 8.61
N ALA A 30 -27.18 11.24 8.74
CA ALA A 30 -26.06 10.33 8.82
C ALA A 30 -25.69 9.73 7.46
N LEU A 31 -24.39 9.54 7.22
CA LEU A 31 -23.87 8.78 6.08
C LEU A 31 -23.87 7.28 6.39
N PRO A 32 -24.56 6.43 5.61
CA PRO A 32 -24.52 4.99 5.83
C PRO A 32 -23.17 4.37 5.43
N ARG A 33 -22.68 3.36 6.15
CA ARG A 33 -23.39 2.63 7.23
C ARG A 33 -22.91 3.02 8.62
N GLY A 34 -21.60 3.16 8.81
CA GLY A 34 -21.00 3.43 10.11
C GLY A 34 -21.47 4.75 10.73
N GLY A 35 -21.58 5.81 9.92
CA GLY A 35 -22.12 7.11 10.36
C GLY A 35 -23.53 7.06 10.94
N VAL A 36 -24.36 6.08 10.59
CA VAL A 36 -25.71 5.91 11.18
C VAL A 36 -25.65 5.51 12.65
N VAL A 37 -24.64 4.74 13.07
CA VAL A 37 -24.45 4.38 14.48
C VAL A 37 -24.12 5.64 15.29
N VAL A 38 -23.20 6.46 14.79
CA VAL A 38 -22.80 7.73 15.42
C VAL A 38 -23.98 8.71 15.44
N GLY A 39 -24.67 8.87 14.31
CA GLY A 39 -25.83 9.76 14.18
C GLY A 39 -27.02 9.33 15.06
N TYR A 40 -27.20 8.03 15.29
CA TYR A 40 -28.21 7.51 16.21
C TYR A 40 -27.96 7.94 17.65
N GLU A 41 -26.73 7.82 18.15
CA GLU A 41 -26.40 8.26 19.51
C GLU A 41 -26.59 9.78 19.68
N ILE A 42 -26.19 10.58 18.67
CA ILE A 42 -26.44 12.03 18.66
C ILE A 42 -27.94 12.33 18.68
N SER A 43 -28.72 11.66 17.83
CA SER A 43 -30.18 11.81 17.76
C SER A 43 -30.85 11.48 19.10
N GLN A 44 -30.45 10.39 19.76
CA GLN A 44 -30.99 9.99 21.07
C GLN A 44 -30.60 10.97 22.18
N ALA A 45 -29.33 11.37 22.25
CA ALA A 45 -28.83 12.28 23.29
C ALA A 45 -29.42 13.70 23.18
N LEU A 46 -29.58 14.19 21.96
CA LEU A 46 -30.08 15.55 21.70
C LEU A 46 -31.60 15.61 21.44
N ASN A 47 -32.27 14.46 21.37
CA ASN A 47 -33.69 14.35 21.00
C ASN A 47 -33.99 15.07 19.67
N LEU A 48 -33.19 14.74 18.64
CA LEU A 48 -33.31 15.28 17.29
C LEU A 48 -33.74 14.19 16.31
N PRO A 49 -34.50 14.52 15.25
CA PRO A 49 -34.80 13.55 14.20
C PRO A 49 -33.51 13.06 13.51
N LEU A 50 -33.50 11.79 13.14
CA LEU A 50 -32.43 11.14 12.37
C LEU A 50 -32.95 10.74 11.00
N ASP A 51 -32.23 11.13 9.97
CA ASP A 51 -32.41 10.64 8.61
C ASP A 51 -31.04 10.40 7.94
N ILE A 52 -31.04 10.00 6.67
CA ILE A 52 -29.82 9.62 5.94
C ILE A 52 -29.67 10.37 4.63
N VAL A 53 -28.42 10.55 4.23
CA VAL A 53 -27.99 10.89 2.87
C VAL A 53 -27.04 9.79 2.40
N VAL A 54 -27.18 9.31 1.17
CA VAL A 54 -26.49 8.08 0.73
C VAL A 54 -25.43 8.39 -0.33
N PRO A 55 -24.23 8.85 0.09
CA PRO A 55 -23.14 8.99 -0.85
C PRO A 55 -22.54 7.64 -1.24
N ARG A 56 -22.05 7.56 -2.46
CA ARG A 56 -21.25 6.45 -3.00
C ARG A 56 -19.97 7.00 -3.60
N LYS A 57 -18.84 6.38 -3.24
CA LYS A 57 -17.54 6.71 -3.83
C LYS A 57 -17.51 6.23 -5.26
N ILE A 58 -16.91 7.03 -6.13
CA ILE A 58 -16.47 6.59 -7.45
C ILE A 58 -15.00 6.23 -7.32
N GLY A 59 -14.68 4.95 -7.51
CA GLY A 59 -13.30 4.47 -7.52
C GLY A 59 -12.60 4.74 -8.85
N ALA A 60 -11.27 4.68 -8.88
CA ALA A 60 -10.53 4.69 -10.14
C ALA A 60 -10.73 3.37 -10.91
N PRO A 61 -10.66 3.37 -12.26
CA PRO A 61 -10.74 2.14 -13.04
C PRO A 61 -9.70 1.08 -12.65
N SER A 62 -8.49 1.52 -12.32
CA SER A 62 -7.36 0.66 -11.94
C SER A 62 -7.36 0.26 -10.46
N ASP A 63 -8.05 1.02 -9.62
CA ASP A 63 -8.16 0.79 -8.18
C ASP A 63 -9.52 1.30 -7.67
N PRO A 64 -10.54 0.42 -7.57
CA PRO A 64 -11.87 0.81 -7.10
C PRO A 64 -11.90 1.33 -5.65
N GLU A 65 -10.89 1.05 -4.83
CA GLU A 65 -10.79 1.57 -3.46
C GLU A 65 -10.20 2.98 -3.41
N TYR A 66 -9.43 3.36 -4.45
CA TYR A 66 -8.95 4.73 -4.62
C TYR A 66 -10.08 5.63 -5.14
N ALA A 67 -10.63 6.45 -4.24
CA ALA A 67 -11.74 7.33 -4.58
C ALA A 67 -11.28 8.54 -5.40
N ILE A 68 -11.74 8.62 -6.66
CA ILE A 68 -11.56 9.76 -7.56
C ILE A 68 -12.70 10.77 -7.46
N GLY A 69 -13.72 10.44 -6.67
CA GLY A 69 -14.87 11.28 -6.41
C GLY A 69 -15.94 10.56 -5.61
N ALA A 70 -17.08 11.19 -5.46
CA ALA A 70 -18.28 10.60 -4.89
C ALA A 70 -19.54 11.26 -5.47
N ILE A 71 -20.62 10.49 -5.48
CA ILE A 71 -21.96 10.91 -5.89
C ILE A 71 -22.95 10.66 -4.76
N THR A 72 -24.13 11.26 -4.82
CA THR A 72 -25.27 10.92 -3.95
C THR A 72 -26.42 10.33 -4.77
N GLU A 73 -27.48 9.88 -4.08
CA GLU A 73 -28.72 9.40 -4.71
C GLU A 73 -29.35 10.39 -5.70
N SER A 74 -29.10 11.69 -5.53
CA SER A 74 -29.64 12.75 -6.40
C SER A 74 -28.90 12.84 -7.74
N GLY A 75 -27.74 12.18 -7.86
CA GLY A 75 -26.82 12.33 -8.98
C GLY A 75 -25.84 13.51 -8.83
N GLU A 76 -25.97 14.33 -7.79
CA GLU A 76 -24.97 15.36 -7.51
C GLU A 76 -23.67 14.72 -6.99
N GLY A 77 -22.55 15.04 -7.66
CA GLY A 77 -21.23 14.53 -7.31
C GLY A 77 -20.13 15.58 -7.20
N ILE A 78 -19.04 15.17 -6.57
CA ILE A 78 -17.75 15.85 -6.49
C ILE A 78 -16.71 14.90 -7.07
N PHE A 79 -15.89 15.40 -7.99
CA PHE A 79 -14.87 14.61 -8.67
C PHE A 79 -13.55 15.36 -8.75
N ASN A 80 -12.45 14.63 -8.72
CA ASN A 80 -11.11 15.19 -8.93
C ASN A 80 -10.85 15.41 -10.41
N THR A 81 -10.88 16.67 -10.86
CA THR A 81 -10.71 17.03 -12.28
C THR A 81 -9.36 16.62 -12.85
N ARG A 82 -8.29 16.60 -12.05
CA ARG A 82 -6.95 16.18 -12.50
C ARG A 82 -6.91 14.67 -12.76
N GLU A 83 -7.55 13.89 -11.91
CA GLU A 83 -7.59 12.43 -12.07
C GLU A 83 -8.53 12.01 -13.19
N LEU A 84 -9.63 12.74 -13.39
CA LEU A 84 -10.55 12.50 -14.51
C LEU A 84 -9.93 12.74 -15.89
N ALA A 85 -8.89 13.57 -15.99
CA ALA A 85 -8.25 13.89 -17.28
C ALA A 85 -7.62 12.67 -17.98
N GLY A 86 -7.21 11.65 -17.21
CA GLY A 86 -6.64 10.41 -17.72
C GLY A 86 -7.63 9.24 -17.82
N ILE A 87 -8.90 9.46 -17.52
CA ILE A 87 -9.92 8.41 -17.42
C ILE A 87 -10.83 8.42 -18.66
N ASP A 88 -11.11 7.22 -19.17
CA ASP A 88 -12.10 6.99 -20.21
C ASP A 88 -13.47 7.54 -19.78
N GLN A 89 -13.99 8.49 -20.54
CA GLN A 89 -15.21 9.22 -20.22
C GLN A 89 -16.48 8.36 -20.33
N ASP A 90 -16.49 7.36 -21.21
CA ASP A 90 -17.63 6.46 -21.36
C ASP A 90 -17.67 5.44 -20.23
N TRP A 91 -16.50 4.95 -19.80
CA TRP A 91 -16.39 4.18 -18.57
C TRP A 91 -16.86 5.01 -17.37
N PHE A 92 -16.39 6.25 -17.23
CA PHE A 92 -16.71 7.10 -16.09
C PHE A 92 -18.22 7.37 -15.97
N LYS A 93 -18.88 7.69 -17.10
CA LYS A 93 -20.35 7.85 -17.13
C LYS A 93 -21.08 6.58 -16.68
N LYS A 94 -20.63 5.40 -17.13
CA LYS A 94 -21.23 4.12 -16.74
C LYS A 94 -21.04 3.84 -15.24
N GLU A 95 -19.86 4.13 -14.70
CA GLU A 95 -19.57 3.91 -13.28
C GLU A 95 -20.36 4.87 -12.39
N VAL A 96 -20.48 6.15 -12.78
CA VAL A 96 -21.35 7.12 -12.09
C VAL A 96 -22.80 6.65 -12.06
N GLU A 97 -23.35 6.20 -13.20
CA GLU A 97 -24.73 5.71 -13.27
C GLU A 97 -24.94 4.42 -12.44
N LYS A 98 -23.95 3.53 -12.43
CA LYS A 98 -23.97 2.32 -11.59
C LYS A 98 -24.00 2.66 -10.11
N GLU A 99 -23.10 3.54 -9.65
CA GLU A 99 -23.04 3.92 -8.24
C GLU A 99 -24.25 4.73 -7.82
N LYS A 100 -24.82 5.56 -8.72
CA LYS A 100 -26.09 6.25 -8.48
C LYS A 100 -27.24 5.27 -8.26
N LYS A 101 -27.39 4.25 -9.12
CA LYS A 101 -28.41 3.20 -8.94
C LYS A 101 -28.25 2.45 -7.62
N GLU A 102 -27.01 2.18 -7.21
CA GLU A 102 -26.75 1.55 -5.91
C GLU A 102 -27.07 2.48 -4.73
N ALA A 103 -26.79 3.78 -4.83
CA ALA A 103 -27.19 4.78 -3.84
C ALA A 103 -28.72 4.82 -3.68
N GLU A 104 -29.46 4.89 -4.80
CA GLU A 104 -30.92 4.85 -4.82
C GLU A 104 -31.48 3.54 -4.22
N ARG A 105 -30.87 2.39 -4.55
CA ARG A 105 -31.28 1.09 -4.01
C ARG A 105 -31.11 1.05 -2.48
N ARG A 106 -29.96 1.51 -1.96
CA ARG A 106 -29.69 1.58 -0.52
C ARG A 106 -30.61 2.55 0.21
N LEU A 107 -30.83 3.73 -0.38
CA LEU A 107 -31.78 4.69 0.16
C LEU A 107 -33.17 4.08 0.29
N LYS A 108 -33.68 3.41 -0.76
CA LYS A 108 -34.97 2.70 -0.71
C LYS A 108 -34.98 1.60 0.37
N LEU A 109 -33.90 0.82 0.45
CA LEU A 109 -33.76 -0.25 1.45
C LEU A 109 -33.79 0.27 2.89
N TYR A 110 -33.05 1.34 3.19
CA TYR A 110 -32.92 1.89 4.53
C TYR A 110 -34.11 2.78 4.92
N ARG A 111 -34.65 3.55 3.97
CA ARG A 111 -35.79 4.45 4.21
C ARG A 111 -37.09 3.67 4.33
N GLY A 112 -37.27 2.60 3.55
CA GLY A 112 -38.54 1.90 3.44
C GLY A 112 -39.65 2.86 2.96
N ASN A 113 -40.78 2.89 3.68
CA ASN A 113 -41.92 3.76 3.36
C ASN A 113 -41.87 5.15 4.03
N ARG A 114 -40.78 5.51 4.71
CA ARG A 114 -40.67 6.80 5.39
C ARG A 114 -40.58 7.94 4.37
N PRO A 115 -41.29 9.07 4.56
CA PRO A 115 -41.19 10.21 3.65
C PRO A 115 -39.78 10.82 3.68
N TYR A 116 -39.42 11.52 2.62
CA TYR A 116 -38.18 12.31 2.56
C TYR A 116 -38.24 13.47 3.56
N SER A 117 -37.14 13.70 4.29
CA SER A 117 -37.04 14.86 5.18
C SER A 117 -36.93 16.15 4.37
N GLN A 118 -37.80 17.12 4.65
CA GLN A 118 -37.68 18.47 4.09
C GLN A 118 -36.54 19.21 4.80
N LEU A 119 -35.54 19.66 4.05
CA LEU A 119 -34.35 20.35 4.57
C LEU A 119 -34.44 21.88 4.49
N LEU A 120 -35.36 22.42 3.69
CA LEU A 120 -35.55 23.85 3.49
C LEU A 120 -35.69 24.58 4.84
N GLY A 121 -34.80 25.55 5.10
CA GLY A 121 -34.84 26.35 6.33
C GLY A 121 -34.48 25.61 7.62
N LYS A 122 -33.97 24.38 7.56
CA LYS A 122 -33.51 23.63 8.74
C LYS A 122 -32.02 23.79 9.00
N ILE A 123 -31.60 23.56 10.25
CA ILE A 123 -30.21 23.30 10.60
C ILE A 123 -29.96 21.81 10.39
N VAL A 124 -28.96 21.46 9.58
CA VAL A 124 -28.65 20.08 9.22
C VAL A 124 -27.28 19.72 9.77
N ILE A 125 -27.24 18.71 10.64
CA ILE A 125 -25.99 18.16 11.19
C ILE A 125 -25.66 16.89 10.39
N ILE A 126 -24.66 16.97 9.51
CA ILE A 126 -24.20 15.84 8.71
C ILE A 126 -23.13 15.07 9.50
N VAL A 127 -23.34 13.76 9.65
CA VAL A 127 -22.53 12.90 10.52
C VAL A 127 -21.96 11.70 9.77
N ASP A 128 -20.70 11.37 10.05
CA ASP A 128 -20.06 10.12 9.64
C ASP A 128 -19.17 9.56 10.77
N ASP A 129 -18.71 8.32 10.65
CA ASP A 129 -17.81 7.69 11.62
C ASP A 129 -16.36 8.17 11.54
N GLY A 130 -15.98 8.86 10.46
CA GLY A 130 -14.74 9.61 10.36
C GLY A 130 -14.47 10.08 8.94
N VAL A 131 -13.52 11.00 8.78
CA VAL A 131 -13.23 11.60 7.46
C VAL A 131 -11.79 11.32 7.05
N ALA A 132 -11.60 10.45 6.06
CA ALA A 132 -10.29 10.20 5.45
C ALA A 132 -10.02 11.19 4.30
N THR A 133 -10.57 10.94 3.10
CA THR A 133 -10.35 11.76 1.90
C THR A 133 -11.40 12.86 1.69
N GLY A 134 -12.47 12.87 2.47
CA GLY A 134 -13.52 13.89 2.41
C GLY A 134 -14.55 13.76 1.28
N TYR A 135 -14.30 13.00 0.20
CA TYR A 135 -15.19 12.98 -0.98
C TYR A 135 -16.66 12.67 -0.67
N THR A 136 -16.95 11.66 0.15
CA THR A 136 -18.34 11.29 0.49
C THR A 136 -19.04 12.39 1.28
N MET A 137 -18.34 13.01 2.22
CA MET A 137 -18.86 14.13 3.02
C MET A 137 -19.09 15.36 2.14
N ARG A 138 -18.18 15.67 1.22
CA ARG A 138 -18.33 16.79 0.27
C ARG A 138 -19.47 16.58 -0.72
N ALA A 139 -19.66 15.36 -1.22
CA ALA A 139 -20.81 15.02 -2.05
C ALA A 139 -22.13 15.16 -1.28
N ALA A 140 -22.17 14.72 -0.02
CA ALA A 140 -23.32 14.93 0.86
C ALA A 140 -23.58 16.42 1.12
N LEU A 141 -22.54 17.23 1.40
CA LEU A 141 -22.65 18.67 1.56
C LEU A 141 -23.27 19.34 0.34
N LYS A 142 -22.80 19.00 -0.87
CA LYS A 142 -23.33 19.54 -2.13
C LYS A 142 -24.83 19.25 -2.29
N SER A 143 -25.20 17.98 -2.13
CA SER A 143 -26.59 17.50 -2.22
C SER A 143 -27.52 18.15 -1.19
N VAL A 144 -27.04 18.30 0.05
CA VAL A 144 -27.80 18.96 1.12
C VAL A 144 -27.93 20.46 0.84
N ARG A 145 -26.87 21.13 0.38
CA ARG A 145 -26.87 22.56 0.07
C ARG A 145 -27.88 22.90 -1.05
N GLY A 146 -28.02 22.03 -2.05
CA GLY A 146 -29.03 22.16 -3.10
C GLY A 146 -30.48 22.24 -2.59
N GLN A 147 -30.75 21.69 -1.39
CA GLN A 147 -32.07 21.72 -0.74
C GLN A 147 -32.29 22.96 0.15
N LYS A 148 -31.36 23.92 0.13
CA LYS A 148 -31.45 25.23 0.80
C LYS A 148 -31.76 25.16 2.31
N PRO A 149 -30.96 24.40 3.10
CA PRO A 149 -31.05 24.47 4.56
C PRO A 149 -30.64 25.85 5.07
N GLN A 150 -31.04 26.17 6.30
CA GLN A 150 -30.62 27.40 6.99
C GLN A 150 -29.13 27.36 7.33
N LYS A 151 -28.63 26.21 7.79
CA LYS A 151 -27.23 26.01 8.20
C LYS A 151 -26.86 24.54 8.03
N ILE A 152 -25.63 24.25 7.61
CA ILE A 152 -25.06 22.90 7.55
C ILE A 152 -23.85 22.82 8.46
N ILE A 153 -23.91 21.87 9.39
CA ILE A 153 -22.85 21.55 10.34
C ILE A 153 -22.32 20.17 10.00
N VAL A 154 -21.01 20.01 9.84
CA VAL A 154 -20.39 18.68 9.76
C VAL A 154 -19.92 18.30 11.16
N ALA A 155 -20.33 17.15 11.66
CA ALA A 155 -19.90 16.63 12.96
C ALA A 155 -19.32 15.23 12.79
N VAL A 156 -18.05 15.05 13.11
CA VAL A 156 -17.35 13.77 12.97
C VAL A 156 -16.41 13.51 14.14
N PRO A 157 -16.28 12.26 14.63
CA PRO A 157 -15.41 11.99 15.77
C PRO A 157 -13.94 12.34 15.50
N HIS A 158 -13.47 12.12 14.28
CA HIS A 158 -12.12 12.42 13.85
C HIS A 158 -12.05 12.62 12.32
N GLY A 159 -11.00 13.30 11.85
CA GLY A 159 -10.78 13.47 10.41
C GLY A 159 -9.35 13.89 10.06
N ALA A 160 -8.92 13.58 8.83
CA ALA A 160 -7.64 14.04 8.31
C ALA A 160 -7.64 15.57 8.23
N LYS A 161 -6.56 16.21 8.70
CA LYS A 161 -6.46 17.66 8.81
C LYS A 161 -6.80 18.37 7.50
N ASP A 162 -6.17 17.99 6.40
CA ASP A 162 -6.41 18.58 5.07
C ASP A 162 -7.87 18.40 4.61
N SER A 163 -8.48 17.25 4.92
CA SER A 163 -9.88 16.99 4.59
C SER A 163 -10.84 17.86 5.42
N LEU A 164 -10.57 18.02 6.72
CA LEU A 164 -11.35 18.89 7.59
C LEU A 164 -11.21 20.36 7.20
N GLU A 165 -10.02 20.81 6.81
CA GLU A 165 -9.79 22.15 6.28
C GLU A 165 -10.57 22.41 4.99
N GLN A 166 -10.68 21.42 4.09
CA GLN A 166 -11.55 21.53 2.92
C GLN A 166 -13.02 21.60 3.31
N LEU A 167 -13.47 20.77 4.25
CA LEU A 167 -14.87 20.79 4.72
C LEU A 167 -15.24 22.12 5.38
N ARG A 168 -14.32 22.77 6.10
CA ARG A 168 -14.51 24.11 6.68
C ARG A 168 -14.75 25.21 5.64
N LYS A 169 -14.35 24.99 4.38
CA LYS A 169 -14.62 25.91 3.27
C LYS A 169 -16.01 25.70 2.65
N GLU A 170 -16.64 24.56 2.89
CA GLU A 170 -17.89 24.14 2.24
C GLU A 170 -19.09 24.06 3.20
N ALA A 171 -18.85 23.76 4.48
CA ALA A 171 -19.83 23.74 5.56
C ALA A 171 -19.86 25.07 6.33
N ASP A 172 -20.95 25.38 7.02
CA ASP A 172 -21.04 26.59 7.86
C ASP A 172 -20.28 26.39 9.18
N GLU A 173 -20.12 25.15 9.62
CA GLU A 173 -19.38 24.78 10.82
C GLU A 173 -18.89 23.33 10.70
N VAL A 174 -17.69 23.05 11.23
CA VAL A 174 -17.11 21.70 11.30
C VAL A 174 -16.67 21.41 12.73
N ILE A 175 -17.25 20.38 13.33
CA ILE A 175 -16.96 19.90 14.68
C ILE A 175 -16.24 18.56 14.55
N SER A 176 -14.99 18.51 15.02
CA SER A 176 -14.23 17.28 15.15
C SER A 176 -13.60 17.16 16.53
N LEU A 177 -13.63 15.96 17.12
CA LEU A 177 -13.03 15.72 18.44
C LEU A 177 -11.52 15.46 18.35
N ILE A 178 -11.05 14.91 17.21
CA ILE A 178 -9.65 14.53 17.01
C ILE A 178 -9.19 14.91 15.60
N GLU A 179 -8.14 15.73 15.51
CA GLU A 179 -7.49 16.15 14.27
C GLU A 179 -6.00 15.77 14.32
N PRO A 180 -5.65 14.52 13.98
CA PRO A 180 -4.28 14.04 14.11
C PRO A 180 -3.41 14.55 12.95
N GLU A 181 -2.10 14.73 13.22
CA GLU A 181 -1.13 15.12 12.19
C GLU A 181 -0.94 14.05 11.11
N TRP A 182 -1.08 12.78 11.48
CA TRP A 182 -1.04 11.67 10.55
C TRP A 182 -2.36 10.89 10.59
N TYR A 183 -2.93 10.65 9.41
CA TYR A 183 -4.24 10.00 9.27
C TYR A 183 -4.16 8.85 8.26
N GLY A 184 -4.25 7.61 8.73
CA GLY A 184 -4.28 6.45 7.83
C GLY A 184 -5.70 6.06 7.41
N ALA A 185 -6.50 5.49 8.31
CA ALA A 185 -7.81 4.93 8.03
C ALA A 185 -8.74 5.13 9.22
N VAL A 186 -10.05 5.20 8.96
CA VAL A 186 -11.07 5.49 9.98
C VAL A 186 -11.01 4.47 11.14
N GLY A 187 -10.85 3.18 10.82
CA GLY A 187 -10.86 2.12 11.83
C GLY A 187 -9.73 2.19 12.87
N MET A 188 -8.65 2.93 12.64
CA MET A 188 -7.55 3.04 13.61
C MET A 188 -7.90 3.87 14.85
N PHE A 189 -8.94 4.68 14.76
CA PHE A 189 -9.42 5.48 15.89
C PHE A 189 -10.43 4.73 16.75
N TYR A 190 -10.65 3.44 16.47
CA TYR A 190 -11.60 2.58 17.16
C TYR A 190 -10.94 1.30 17.65
N GLU A 191 -11.09 0.95 18.93
CA GLU A 191 -10.64 -0.33 19.47
C GLU A 191 -11.45 -1.49 18.88
N GLU A 192 -12.76 -1.31 18.75
CA GLU A 192 -13.70 -2.21 18.12
C GLU A 192 -14.34 -1.51 16.90
N PHE A 193 -14.04 -2.01 15.70
CA PHE A 193 -14.58 -1.47 14.45
C PHE A 193 -15.31 -2.53 13.62
N PRO A 194 -16.39 -3.15 14.15
CA PRO A 194 -17.15 -4.15 13.43
C PRO A 194 -17.81 -3.54 12.19
N GLN A 195 -18.06 -4.37 11.18
CA GLN A 195 -18.75 -3.93 9.97
C GLN A 195 -20.24 -3.73 10.26
N THR A 196 -20.72 -2.50 10.15
CA THR A 196 -22.16 -2.17 10.31
C THR A 196 -22.97 -2.79 9.17
N THR A 197 -24.02 -3.53 9.52
CA THR A 197 -24.85 -4.25 8.53
C THR A 197 -26.05 -3.43 8.07
N ASP A 198 -26.62 -3.76 6.92
CA ASP A 198 -27.86 -3.12 6.43
C ASP A 198 -29.02 -3.30 7.41
N LYS A 199 -29.10 -4.48 8.06
CA LYS A 199 -30.12 -4.78 9.08
C LYS A 199 -30.00 -3.87 10.30
N GLU A 200 -28.78 -3.61 10.73
CA GLU A 200 -28.48 -2.72 11.86
C GLU A 200 -28.87 -1.27 11.51
N VAL A 201 -28.53 -0.78 10.32
CA VAL A 201 -28.95 0.55 9.84
C VAL A 201 -30.47 0.68 9.84
N ILE A 202 -31.19 -0.31 9.33
CA ILE A 202 -32.66 -0.32 9.31
C ILE A 202 -33.22 -0.30 10.74
N GLN A 203 -32.63 -1.07 11.66
CA GLN A 203 -33.06 -1.13 13.06
C GLN A 203 -32.86 0.22 13.76
N LEU A 204 -31.70 0.84 13.62
CA LEU A 204 -31.39 2.14 14.24
C LEU A 204 -32.31 3.23 13.70
N LEU A 205 -32.52 3.27 12.38
CA LEU A 205 -33.41 4.24 11.77
C LEU A 205 -34.91 4.01 12.10
N GLY A 206 -35.31 2.77 12.37
CA GLY A 206 -36.67 2.42 12.80
C GLY A 206 -36.93 2.57 14.30
N GLY A 207 -35.88 2.63 15.12
CA GLY A 207 -35.95 2.77 16.59
C GLY A 207 -36.18 4.20 17.08
N VAL A 208 -35.96 5.20 16.22
CA VAL A 208 -36.19 6.63 16.54
C VAL A 208 -37.70 6.91 16.52
N GLY A 209 -38.37 6.61 17.64
CA GLY A 209 -39.81 6.86 17.83
C GLY A 209 -40.58 5.89 18.73
N ARG A 210 -39.98 4.81 19.25
CA ARG A 210 -40.67 3.89 20.18
C ARG A 210 -40.01 3.85 21.56
N LYS A 211 -40.50 4.69 22.48
CA LYS A 211 -40.51 4.33 23.90
C LYS A 211 -41.80 3.56 24.17
N GLU A 212 -41.78 2.25 23.95
CA GLU A 212 -42.69 1.34 24.65
C GLU A 212 -41.86 0.22 25.28
N THR A 213 -41.93 0.21 26.59
CA THR A 213 -41.36 -0.77 27.51
C THR A 213 -41.78 -2.18 27.09
N LEU A 214 -40.83 -2.99 26.60
CA LEU A 214 -41.06 -4.42 26.39
C LEU A 214 -41.11 -5.14 27.74
N THR A 215 -42.30 -5.22 28.32
CA THR A 215 -42.60 -6.24 29.33
C THR A 215 -42.83 -7.56 28.60
N ILE A 216 -41.81 -8.42 28.55
CA ILE A 216 -41.97 -9.79 28.05
C ILE A 216 -42.74 -10.60 29.09
N LYS A 217 -44.04 -10.82 28.86
CA LYS A 217 -44.77 -11.93 29.48
C LYS A 217 -44.26 -13.24 28.86
N HIS A 218 -43.67 -14.09 29.69
CA HIS A 218 -43.30 -15.45 29.33
C HIS A 218 -44.56 -16.32 29.24
N ASP A 219 -44.82 -16.88 28.07
CA ASP A 219 -45.86 -17.89 27.86
C ASP A 219 -45.19 -19.28 27.90
N GLU A 220 -45.44 -20.03 28.97
CA GLU A 220 -44.66 -21.20 29.39
C GLU A 220 -44.98 -22.53 28.67
N LYS A 221 -45.70 -22.51 27.54
CA LYS A 221 -46.10 -23.75 26.83
C LYS A 221 -45.43 -23.99 25.48
N ARG A 222 -44.18 -23.57 25.28
CA ARG A 222 -43.33 -24.13 24.20
C ARG A 222 -42.60 -25.38 24.69
N SER A 223 -43.08 -26.53 24.20
CA SER A 223 -42.57 -27.89 24.41
C SER A 223 -41.05 -27.96 24.60
N ILE A 224 -40.59 -28.66 25.64
CA ILE A 224 -39.17 -28.96 25.91
C ILE A 224 -38.47 -29.47 24.65
N LYS A 225 -39.17 -30.20 23.77
CA LYS A 225 -38.66 -30.68 22.47
C LYS A 225 -38.20 -29.54 21.54
N PHE A 226 -38.88 -28.40 21.57
CA PHE A 226 -38.52 -27.22 20.77
C PHE A 226 -37.27 -26.53 21.31
N ARG A 227 -37.11 -26.46 22.65
CA ARG A 227 -35.88 -25.94 23.28
C ARG A 227 -34.68 -26.84 23.01
N VAL A 228 -34.87 -28.17 23.10
CA VAL A 228 -33.84 -29.17 22.74
C VAL A 228 -33.47 -29.08 21.27
N PHE A 229 -34.45 -28.92 20.37
CA PHE A 229 -34.20 -28.74 18.93
C PHE A 229 -33.39 -27.47 18.64
N ILE A 230 -33.73 -26.34 19.27
CA ILE A 230 -32.95 -25.10 19.15
C ILE A 230 -31.52 -25.28 19.68
N LEU A 231 -31.34 -25.97 20.81
CA LEU A 231 -30.01 -26.25 21.35
C LEU A 231 -29.16 -27.11 20.41
N ILE A 232 -29.77 -28.11 19.76
CA ILE A 232 -29.11 -28.92 18.73
C ILE A 232 -28.71 -28.05 17.52
N LEU A 233 -29.58 -27.14 17.08
CA LEU A 233 -29.25 -26.21 15.98
C LEU A 233 -28.14 -25.23 16.36
N ILE A 234 -28.12 -24.72 17.59
CA ILE A 234 -27.05 -23.85 18.09
C ILE A 234 -25.73 -24.62 18.19
N ALA A 235 -25.76 -25.86 18.70
CA ALA A 235 -24.58 -26.72 18.76
C ALA A 235 -24.05 -27.06 17.35
N ALA A 236 -24.94 -27.39 16.41
CA ALA A 236 -24.58 -27.63 15.02
C ALA A 236 -24.01 -26.38 14.34
N ALA A 237 -24.62 -25.21 14.57
CA ALA A 237 -24.09 -23.93 14.09
C ALA A 237 -22.73 -23.62 14.71
N GLY A 238 -22.54 -23.89 16.00
CA GLY A 238 -21.26 -23.76 16.70
C GLY A 238 -20.18 -24.67 16.10
N LEU A 239 -20.50 -25.92 15.79
CA LEU A 239 -19.59 -26.86 15.12
C LEU A 239 -19.21 -26.40 13.71
N ILE A 240 -20.17 -25.88 12.93
CA ILE A 240 -19.92 -25.33 11.59
C ILE A 240 -19.06 -24.06 11.67
N ILE A 241 -19.37 -23.14 12.59
CA ILE A 241 -18.57 -21.94 12.84
C ILE A 241 -17.14 -22.35 13.21
N ASN A 242 -17.00 -23.31 14.12
CA ASN A 242 -15.70 -23.82 14.52
C ASN A 242 -14.93 -24.39 13.33
N GLU A 243 -15.58 -25.19 12.48
CA GLU A 243 -14.96 -25.79 11.30
C GLU A 243 -14.62 -24.77 10.19
N VAL A 244 -15.41 -23.69 10.06
CA VAL A 244 -15.17 -22.62 9.06
C VAL A 244 -14.02 -21.71 9.48
N TYR A 245 -13.97 -21.34 10.76
CA TYR A 245 -13.11 -20.27 11.27
C TYR A 245 -11.86 -20.77 11.98
N LEU A 246 -11.83 -22.01 12.48
CA LEU A 246 -10.57 -22.58 12.96
C LEU A 246 -9.70 -22.99 11.77
N PRO A 247 -8.45 -22.50 11.74
CA PRO A 247 -7.49 -22.95 10.77
C PRO A 247 -7.26 -24.47 10.88
N HIS A 248 -7.30 -25.17 9.74
CA HIS A 248 -6.98 -26.59 9.70
C HIS A 248 -5.86 -26.81 8.70
N THR A 249 -4.67 -27.16 9.20
CA THR A 249 -3.62 -27.95 8.50
C THR A 249 -2.33 -28.05 9.33
N LYS A 250 -1.55 -29.10 9.05
CA LYS A 250 -0.21 -29.35 9.62
C LYS A 250 0.90 -29.29 8.56
N PHE A 251 0.68 -28.60 7.44
CA PHE A 251 1.75 -28.46 6.44
C PHE A 251 2.71 -27.37 6.92
N LEU A 252 4.00 -27.68 7.00
CA LEU A 252 5.06 -26.75 7.41
C LEU A 252 5.51 -25.83 6.26
N ASN A 253 5.11 -26.15 5.02
CA ASN A 253 5.54 -25.50 3.78
C ASN A 253 4.32 -25.10 2.92
N ALA A 254 4.57 -24.26 1.91
CA ALA A 254 3.57 -23.77 0.97
C ALA A 254 2.94 -24.90 0.12
N GLN A 255 1.62 -24.91 -0.02
CA GLN A 255 0.90 -25.82 -0.92
C GLN A 255 0.39 -25.05 -2.15
N THR A 256 0.82 -25.46 -3.33
CA THR A 256 0.35 -24.91 -4.60
C THR A 256 -0.83 -25.73 -5.13
N VAL A 257 -1.88 -25.04 -5.55
CA VAL A 257 -3.08 -25.63 -6.16
C VAL A 257 -3.41 -24.89 -7.46
N GLU A 258 -3.40 -25.63 -8.56
CA GLU A 258 -3.78 -25.13 -9.88
C GLU A 258 -5.28 -25.34 -10.12
N ILE A 259 -6.01 -24.25 -10.35
CA ILE A 259 -7.44 -24.30 -10.68
C ILE A 259 -7.61 -24.01 -12.18
N ALA A 260 -7.88 -25.06 -12.94
CA ALA A 260 -8.14 -24.97 -14.38
C ALA A 260 -9.42 -24.16 -14.69
N PRO A 261 -9.46 -23.44 -15.83
CA PRO A 261 -10.66 -22.77 -16.31
C PRO A 261 -11.86 -23.71 -16.44
N GLY A 262 -13.06 -23.22 -16.07
CA GLY A 262 -14.32 -23.98 -16.20
C GLY A 262 -14.61 -24.98 -15.05
N LEU A 263 -13.74 -25.05 -14.02
CA LEU A 263 -14.03 -25.86 -12.83
C LEU A 263 -15.13 -25.22 -11.98
N GLY A 264 -16.19 -25.98 -11.69
CA GLY A 264 -17.25 -25.56 -10.78
C GLY A 264 -16.87 -25.69 -9.30
N PRO A 265 -17.61 -25.04 -8.38
CA PRO A 265 -17.28 -24.94 -6.95
C PRO A 265 -17.10 -26.30 -6.25
N ARG A 266 -17.84 -27.32 -6.68
CA ARG A 266 -17.70 -28.69 -6.15
C ARG A 266 -16.35 -29.31 -6.48
N LYS A 267 -15.86 -29.15 -7.71
CA LYS A 267 -14.56 -29.65 -8.15
C LYS A 267 -13.41 -28.87 -7.51
N ILE A 268 -13.57 -27.55 -7.36
CA ILE A 268 -12.62 -26.70 -6.63
C ILE A 268 -12.51 -27.16 -5.16
N ALA A 269 -13.63 -27.42 -4.49
CA ALA A 269 -13.64 -27.92 -3.11
C ALA A 269 -12.99 -29.31 -2.98
N GLU A 270 -13.20 -30.19 -3.96
CA GLU A 270 -12.54 -31.50 -4.04
C GLU A 270 -11.01 -31.34 -4.12
N LEU A 271 -10.54 -30.47 -5.03
CA LEU A 271 -9.13 -30.20 -5.27
C LEU A 271 -8.45 -29.59 -4.04
N LEU A 272 -9.07 -28.60 -3.41
CA LEU A 272 -8.56 -27.97 -2.19
C LEU A 272 -8.50 -28.97 -1.03
N LYS A 273 -9.47 -29.88 -0.92
CA LYS A 273 -9.44 -30.93 0.11
C LYS A 273 -8.35 -31.96 -0.16
N GLN A 274 -8.16 -32.38 -1.41
CA GLN A 274 -7.11 -33.33 -1.81
C GLN A 274 -5.71 -32.78 -1.54
N ASN A 275 -5.50 -31.50 -1.82
CA ASN A 275 -4.27 -30.77 -1.48
C ASN A 275 -4.21 -30.37 0.00
N GLY A 276 -5.19 -30.78 0.80
CA GLY A 276 -5.28 -30.54 2.23
C GLY A 276 -5.53 -29.08 2.65
N VAL A 277 -5.71 -28.14 1.72
CA VAL A 277 -5.96 -26.70 1.99
C VAL A 277 -7.21 -26.49 2.85
N ILE A 278 -8.21 -27.38 2.75
CA ILE A 278 -9.43 -27.34 3.56
C ILE A 278 -9.77 -28.71 4.17
N ARG A 279 -10.42 -28.72 5.34
CA ARG A 279 -10.84 -29.95 6.05
C ARG A 279 -12.02 -30.64 5.37
N SER A 280 -13.02 -29.87 4.97
CA SER A 280 -14.31 -30.37 4.49
C SER A 280 -14.74 -29.65 3.22
N ARG A 281 -14.87 -30.43 2.15
CA ARG A 281 -15.44 -29.95 0.88
C ARG A 281 -16.86 -29.43 1.07
N TRP A 282 -17.64 -30.04 1.95
CA TRP A 282 -19.04 -29.67 2.19
C TRP A 282 -19.15 -28.32 2.89
N THR A 283 -18.28 -28.07 3.86
CA THR A 283 -18.25 -26.80 4.61
C THR A 283 -17.80 -25.65 3.71
N PHE A 284 -16.84 -25.89 2.81
CA PHE A 284 -16.45 -24.92 1.78
C PHE A 284 -17.56 -24.63 0.77
N ILE A 285 -18.24 -25.67 0.27
CA ILE A 285 -19.39 -25.51 -0.65
C ILE A 285 -20.53 -24.74 0.05
N LEU A 286 -20.86 -25.10 1.28
CA LEU A 286 -21.88 -24.43 2.07
C LEU A 286 -21.52 -22.95 2.30
N TYR A 287 -20.29 -22.66 2.68
CA TYR A 287 -19.82 -21.29 2.90
C TYR A 287 -19.85 -20.44 1.62
N THR A 288 -19.35 -20.97 0.50
CA THR A 288 -19.36 -20.27 -0.80
C THR A 288 -20.79 -20.04 -1.31
N ALA A 289 -21.70 -20.98 -1.07
CA ALA A 289 -23.12 -20.82 -1.39
C ALA A 289 -23.81 -19.76 -0.50
N LEU A 290 -23.66 -19.84 0.82
CA LEU A 290 -24.28 -18.90 1.77
C LEU A 290 -23.75 -17.48 1.62
N THR A 291 -22.49 -17.32 1.22
CA THR A 291 -21.88 -16.00 0.98
C THR A 291 -22.08 -15.48 -0.44
N GLY A 292 -22.75 -16.24 -1.32
CA GLY A 292 -22.99 -15.86 -2.71
C GLY A 292 -21.73 -15.83 -3.59
N ARG A 293 -20.61 -16.42 -3.13
CA ARG A 293 -19.29 -16.37 -3.78
C ARG A 293 -18.98 -17.59 -4.65
N ALA A 294 -19.90 -18.54 -4.74
CA ALA A 294 -19.69 -19.78 -5.48
C ALA A 294 -19.41 -19.53 -6.98
N SER A 295 -20.08 -18.56 -7.61
CA SER A 295 -19.83 -18.18 -9.01
C SER A 295 -18.56 -17.37 -9.24
N ASP A 296 -18.00 -16.79 -8.17
CA ASP A 296 -16.96 -15.78 -8.27
C ASP A 296 -15.55 -16.38 -8.11
N LEU A 297 -15.46 -17.70 -7.92
CA LEU A 297 -14.19 -18.41 -7.80
C LEU A 297 -13.46 -18.39 -9.14
N LYS A 298 -12.28 -17.78 -9.19
CA LYS A 298 -11.52 -17.59 -10.42
C LYS A 298 -10.53 -18.74 -10.66
N PRO A 299 -10.28 -19.12 -11.92
CA PRO A 299 -9.18 -20.02 -12.25
C PRO A 299 -7.82 -19.32 -12.01
N GLY A 300 -6.77 -20.11 -11.82
CA GLY A 300 -5.42 -19.60 -11.56
C GLY A 300 -4.58 -20.52 -10.69
N ASN A 301 -3.33 -20.13 -10.47
CA ASN A 301 -2.40 -20.81 -9.56
C ASN A 301 -2.46 -20.13 -8.19
N TYR A 302 -2.75 -20.92 -7.16
CA TYR A 302 -2.90 -20.43 -5.80
C TYR A 302 -1.88 -21.10 -4.90
N VAL A 303 -1.20 -20.31 -4.07
CA VAL A 303 -0.26 -20.80 -3.06
C VAL A 303 -0.83 -20.53 -1.69
N PHE A 304 -1.08 -21.59 -0.92
CA PHE A 304 -1.63 -21.52 0.43
C PHE A 304 -0.52 -21.80 1.45
N PHE A 305 -0.33 -20.89 2.41
CA PHE A 305 0.69 -21.01 3.46
C PHE A 305 0.03 -21.20 4.81
N ASN A 306 0.40 -22.29 5.51
CA ASN A 306 -0.09 -22.68 6.83
C ASN A 306 -1.62 -22.57 6.97
N SER A 307 -2.12 -22.90 8.16
CA SER A 307 -3.53 -23.06 8.43
C SER A 307 -4.34 -21.82 8.04
N ALA A 308 -5.11 -21.91 6.95
CA ALA A 308 -6.05 -20.89 6.52
C ALA A 308 -7.48 -21.34 6.81
N ALA A 309 -8.27 -20.44 7.41
CA ALA A 309 -9.70 -20.64 7.55
C ALA A 309 -10.38 -20.58 6.17
N ILE A 310 -11.51 -21.28 6.01
CA ILE A 310 -12.28 -21.33 4.75
C ILE A 310 -12.57 -19.92 4.17
N PRO A 311 -12.90 -18.89 4.99
CA PRO A 311 -13.09 -17.52 4.49
C PRO A 311 -11.88 -16.92 3.77
N SER A 312 -10.66 -17.23 4.22
CA SER A 312 -9.43 -16.73 3.61
C SER A 312 -9.18 -17.41 2.28
N VAL A 313 -9.31 -18.74 2.24
CA VAL A 313 -9.20 -19.54 1.01
C VAL A 313 -10.18 -19.02 -0.04
N VAL A 314 -11.45 -18.81 0.32
CA VAL A 314 -12.46 -18.28 -0.60
C VAL A 314 -12.15 -16.85 -1.06
N ARG A 315 -11.64 -15.99 -0.16
CA ARG A 315 -11.24 -14.62 -0.53
C ARG A 315 -10.13 -14.62 -1.58
N ASP A 316 -9.13 -15.48 -1.42
CA ASP A 316 -8.00 -15.57 -2.34
C ASP A 316 -8.45 -16.05 -3.72
N LEU A 317 -9.34 -17.06 -3.74
CA LEU A 317 -9.96 -17.60 -4.96
C LEU A 317 -10.87 -16.59 -5.68
N VAL A 318 -11.61 -15.75 -4.96
CA VAL A 318 -12.49 -14.72 -5.55
C VAL A 318 -11.69 -13.54 -6.10
N ARG A 319 -10.62 -13.14 -5.42
CA ARG A 319 -9.74 -12.06 -5.88
C ARG A 319 -9.02 -12.45 -7.17
N GLY A 320 -8.69 -13.73 -7.34
CA GLY A 320 -7.98 -14.22 -8.52
C GLY A 320 -6.48 -14.11 -8.37
N GLY A 321 -5.96 -14.53 -7.21
CA GLY A 321 -4.52 -14.79 -7.03
C GLY A 321 -3.58 -13.60 -7.22
N THR A 322 -3.99 -12.36 -6.88
CA THR A 322 -3.15 -11.16 -7.08
C THR A 322 -3.15 -10.20 -5.88
N ASN A 323 -2.29 -10.47 -4.89
CA ASN A 323 -1.92 -9.52 -3.82
C ASN A 323 -0.55 -8.88 -4.13
N GLU A 324 -0.38 -8.26 -5.30
CA GLU A 324 0.89 -7.62 -5.68
C GLU A 324 1.03 -6.21 -5.06
N ILE A 325 2.25 -5.85 -4.68
CA ILE A 325 2.69 -4.51 -4.27
C ILE A 325 3.82 -4.03 -5.18
N ALA A 326 3.91 -2.71 -5.36
CA ALA A 326 5.01 -2.08 -6.08
C ALA A 326 6.18 -1.76 -5.12
N LEU A 327 7.35 -2.27 -5.44
CA LEU A 327 8.61 -2.03 -4.74
C LEU A 327 9.54 -1.22 -5.64
N THR A 328 9.66 0.08 -5.38
CA THR A 328 10.65 0.93 -6.07
C THR A 328 11.98 0.86 -5.34
N ILE A 329 13.03 0.45 -6.05
CA ILE A 329 14.42 0.42 -5.58
C ILE A 329 15.18 1.55 -6.29
N PRO A 330 15.58 2.61 -5.56
CA PRO A 330 16.35 3.72 -6.13
C PRO A 330 17.77 3.31 -6.58
N GLU A 331 18.29 4.02 -7.57
CA GLU A 331 19.67 3.91 -8.03
C GLU A 331 20.66 4.30 -6.93
N GLY A 332 21.83 3.66 -6.90
CA GLY A 332 22.88 3.95 -5.93
C GLY A 332 22.62 3.43 -4.51
N TRP A 333 21.56 2.65 -4.30
CA TRP A 333 21.32 1.90 -3.06
C TRP A 333 22.25 0.70 -2.97
N SER A 334 22.76 0.44 -1.76
CA SER A 334 23.50 -0.79 -1.46
C SER A 334 22.54 -1.95 -1.21
N THR A 335 23.06 -3.19 -1.25
CA THR A 335 22.31 -4.39 -0.83
C THR A 335 21.82 -4.29 0.61
N LYS A 336 22.55 -3.59 1.48
CA LYS A 336 22.11 -3.28 2.85
C LYS A 336 20.89 -2.36 2.87
N ASP A 337 20.83 -1.36 1.99
CA ASP A 337 19.67 -0.46 1.89
C ASP A 337 18.45 -1.22 1.33
N ILE A 338 18.65 -2.04 0.31
CA ILE A 338 17.62 -2.91 -0.27
C ILE A 338 17.07 -3.87 0.78
N ALA A 339 17.94 -4.54 1.56
CA ALA A 339 17.52 -5.46 2.60
C ALA A 339 16.66 -4.77 3.68
N ARG A 340 17.05 -3.56 4.14
CA ARG A 340 16.24 -2.78 5.10
C ARG A 340 14.91 -2.36 4.51
N TYR A 341 14.90 -1.99 3.23
CA TYR A 341 13.68 -1.59 2.56
C TYR A 341 12.70 -2.76 2.43
N LEU A 342 13.16 -3.94 2.00
CA LEU A 342 12.34 -5.15 1.92
C LEU A 342 11.80 -5.57 3.30
N GLU A 343 12.63 -5.50 4.35
CA GLU A 343 12.18 -5.73 5.73
C GLU A 343 11.07 -4.76 6.15
N SER A 344 11.22 -3.46 5.84
CA SER A 344 10.19 -2.44 6.14
C SER A 344 8.86 -2.67 5.41
N ARG A 345 8.87 -3.49 4.34
CA ARG A 345 7.67 -3.92 3.59
C ARG A 345 7.12 -5.27 4.04
N GLY A 346 7.74 -5.90 5.05
CA GLY A 346 7.35 -7.20 5.57
C GLY A 346 7.80 -8.39 4.72
N LEU A 347 8.83 -8.22 3.88
CA LEU A 347 9.32 -9.21 2.91
C LEU A 347 10.61 -9.88 3.39
N GLY A 348 10.57 -10.47 4.58
CA GLY A 348 11.72 -11.12 5.24
C GLY A 348 12.42 -10.25 6.27
N THR A 349 13.40 -10.82 6.97
CA THR A 349 14.22 -10.09 7.95
C THR A 349 15.49 -9.56 7.29
N TYR A 350 16.03 -8.44 7.79
CA TYR A 350 17.27 -7.86 7.30
C TYR A 350 18.43 -8.86 7.32
N HIS A 351 18.53 -9.68 8.37
CA HIS A 351 19.59 -10.66 8.51
C HIS A 351 19.49 -11.78 7.47
N ASP A 352 18.28 -12.33 7.27
CA ASP A 352 18.05 -13.40 6.30
C ASP A 352 18.28 -12.90 4.86
N LEU A 353 17.79 -11.69 4.56
CA LEU A 353 18.00 -11.02 3.28
C LEU A 353 19.48 -10.79 2.98
N LEU A 354 20.25 -10.27 3.94
CA LEU A 354 21.68 -10.09 3.75
C LEU A 354 22.42 -11.41 3.57
N LYS A 355 22.05 -12.43 4.35
CA LYS A 355 22.63 -13.77 4.20
C LYS A 355 22.34 -14.32 2.81
N LEU A 356 21.10 -14.24 2.35
CA LEU A 356 20.69 -14.65 1.01
C LEU A 356 21.54 -13.94 -0.07
N ILE A 357 21.63 -12.62 0.01
CA ILE A 357 22.36 -11.79 -0.96
C ILE A 357 23.88 -12.04 -0.91
N SER A 358 24.42 -12.41 0.25
CA SER A 358 25.85 -12.66 0.44
C SER A 358 26.27 -14.09 0.08
N VAL A 359 25.40 -15.08 0.33
CA VAL A 359 25.72 -16.52 0.20
C VAL A 359 25.47 -17.04 -1.23
N GLN A 360 24.84 -16.24 -2.10
CA GLN A 360 24.41 -16.62 -3.46
C GLN A 360 23.39 -17.76 -3.44
N PRO A 361 22.08 -17.49 -3.63
CA PRO A 361 21.08 -18.54 -3.63
C PRO A 361 21.37 -19.65 -4.64
N PRO A 362 20.89 -20.89 -4.39
CA PRO A 362 20.89 -21.95 -5.38
C PRO A 362 20.18 -21.49 -6.68
N GLY A 363 20.71 -21.89 -7.84
CA GLY A 363 20.09 -21.59 -9.14
C GLY A 363 20.52 -20.27 -9.80
N LEU A 364 21.49 -19.56 -9.23
CA LEU A 364 22.09 -18.39 -9.87
C LEU A 364 23.04 -18.72 -11.03
N ASP A 365 23.47 -19.98 -11.16
CA ASP A 365 24.32 -20.45 -12.26
C ASP A 365 23.69 -20.23 -13.65
N LYS A 366 22.37 -20.01 -13.70
CA LYS A 366 21.63 -19.69 -14.93
C LYS A 366 21.97 -18.30 -15.50
N PHE A 367 22.55 -17.41 -14.70
CA PHE A 367 22.84 -16.03 -15.09
C PHE A 367 24.29 -15.91 -15.56
N ASP A 368 24.49 -15.86 -16.87
CA ASP A 368 25.83 -15.80 -17.49
C ASP A 368 26.69 -14.63 -17.00
N PHE A 369 26.05 -13.49 -16.68
CA PHE A 369 26.72 -12.27 -16.21
C PHE A 369 27.28 -12.35 -14.78
N LEU A 370 27.07 -13.48 -14.09
CA LEU A 370 27.64 -13.74 -12.77
C LEU A 370 28.86 -14.66 -12.83
N LYS A 371 29.21 -15.23 -14.00
CA LYS A 371 30.28 -16.25 -14.13
C LYS A 371 31.68 -15.72 -13.85
N ASP A 372 31.90 -14.45 -14.16
CA ASP A 372 33.13 -13.69 -13.98
C ASP A 372 33.25 -13.04 -12.59
N LYS A 373 32.18 -13.06 -11.79
CA LYS A 373 32.17 -12.53 -10.43
C LYS A 373 32.96 -13.45 -9.48
N PRO A 374 33.81 -12.90 -8.60
CA PRO A 374 34.48 -13.69 -7.56
C PRO A 374 33.50 -14.50 -6.69
N LYS A 375 33.88 -15.72 -6.32
CA LYS A 375 33.03 -16.64 -5.55
C LYS A 375 32.64 -16.09 -4.17
N ASN A 376 33.51 -15.30 -3.57
CA ASN A 376 33.31 -14.65 -2.27
C ASN A 376 32.59 -13.30 -2.34
N ALA A 377 32.32 -12.76 -3.55
CA ALA A 377 31.54 -11.55 -3.71
C ALA A 377 30.04 -11.87 -3.64
N GLY A 378 29.26 -11.04 -2.93
CA GLY A 378 27.80 -11.13 -2.91
C GLY A 378 27.16 -10.60 -4.21
N LEU A 379 25.87 -10.24 -4.15
CA LEU A 379 25.14 -9.66 -5.30
C LEU A 379 25.12 -8.12 -5.32
N GLU A 380 26.02 -7.47 -4.58
CA GLU A 380 26.17 -6.00 -4.65
C GLU A 380 26.50 -5.59 -6.09
N GLY A 381 25.77 -4.62 -6.63
CA GLY A 381 25.88 -4.18 -8.02
C GLY A 381 24.91 -4.86 -9.01
N TYR A 382 24.32 -5.99 -8.63
CA TYR A 382 23.52 -6.81 -9.55
C TYR A 382 22.01 -6.75 -9.29
N LEU A 383 21.59 -6.21 -8.16
CA LEU A 383 20.17 -6.01 -7.84
C LEU A 383 19.67 -4.73 -8.52
N PHE A 384 19.31 -4.85 -9.81
CA PHE A 384 19.03 -3.69 -10.66
C PHE A 384 17.99 -2.72 -10.06
N PRO A 385 18.24 -1.40 -10.05
CA PRO A 385 17.27 -0.42 -9.57
C PRO A 385 16.08 -0.27 -10.54
N ASP A 386 14.86 -0.55 -10.07
CA ASP A 386 13.62 -0.38 -10.84
C ASP A 386 12.41 -0.47 -9.90
N THR A 387 11.20 -0.42 -10.45
CA THR A 387 9.96 -0.73 -9.73
C THR A 387 9.48 -2.16 -10.02
N TYR A 388 9.46 -2.99 -8.99
CA TYR A 388 9.09 -4.40 -9.06
C TYR A 388 7.68 -4.62 -8.52
N ARG A 389 6.83 -5.31 -9.29
CA ARG A 389 5.56 -5.83 -8.77
C ARG A 389 5.79 -7.21 -8.16
N VAL A 390 5.54 -7.37 -6.87
CA VAL A 390 5.73 -8.65 -6.17
C VAL A 390 4.56 -8.92 -5.25
N PHE A 391 4.25 -10.18 -4.97
CA PHE A 391 3.22 -10.50 -3.98
C PHE A 391 3.61 -10.02 -2.57
N LYS A 392 2.64 -9.63 -1.75
CA LYS A 392 2.89 -9.21 -0.34
C LYS A 392 3.56 -10.30 0.52
N ASN A 393 3.43 -11.55 0.11
CA ASN A 393 4.04 -12.72 0.72
C ASN A 393 5.13 -13.33 -0.19
N ALA A 394 5.67 -12.55 -1.14
CA ALA A 394 6.75 -13.01 -1.99
C ALA A 394 7.93 -13.45 -1.13
N VAL A 395 8.50 -14.59 -1.49
CA VAL A 395 9.68 -15.14 -0.85
C VAL A 395 10.88 -14.27 -1.26
N PRO A 396 11.77 -13.86 -0.33
CA PRO A 396 12.92 -13.02 -0.63
C PRO A 396 13.76 -13.47 -1.84
N GLU A 397 13.95 -14.78 -1.96
CA GLU A 397 14.62 -15.45 -3.07
C GLU A 397 14.01 -15.09 -4.42
N ASP A 398 12.69 -15.12 -4.54
CA ASP A 398 11.96 -14.80 -5.78
C ASP A 398 12.13 -13.33 -6.15
N ILE A 399 12.18 -12.44 -5.16
CA ILE A 399 12.40 -11.01 -5.38
C ILE A 399 13.81 -10.80 -5.92
N VAL A 400 14.83 -11.42 -5.31
CA VAL A 400 16.22 -11.35 -5.76
C VAL A 400 16.35 -11.89 -7.18
N VAL A 401 15.77 -13.06 -7.47
CA VAL A 401 15.78 -13.65 -8.82
C VAL A 401 15.12 -12.71 -9.83
N LYS A 402 13.99 -12.09 -9.49
CA LYS A 402 13.31 -11.12 -10.35
C LYS A 402 14.14 -9.88 -10.63
N MET A 403 14.90 -9.39 -9.64
CA MET A 403 15.82 -8.27 -9.82
C MET A 403 16.99 -8.65 -10.73
N LEU A 404 17.53 -9.87 -10.60
CA LEU A 404 18.59 -10.39 -11.46
C LEU A 404 18.11 -10.64 -12.89
N GLU A 405 16.88 -11.11 -13.09
CA GLU A 405 16.26 -11.23 -14.41
C GLU A 405 16.06 -9.86 -15.07
N ASN A 406 15.68 -8.84 -14.29
CA ASN A 406 15.60 -7.48 -14.80
C ASN A 406 16.99 -6.93 -15.15
N PHE A 407 18.00 -7.19 -14.32
CA PHE A 407 19.40 -6.87 -14.62
C PHE A 407 19.84 -7.51 -15.95
N ASP A 408 19.58 -8.81 -16.12
CA ASP A 408 19.88 -9.57 -17.33
C ASP A 408 19.29 -8.91 -18.58
N LYS A 409 18.00 -8.54 -18.49
CA LYS A 409 17.24 -7.87 -19.55
C LYS A 409 17.78 -6.49 -19.88
N LYS A 410 18.14 -5.68 -18.87
CA LYS A 410 18.61 -4.30 -19.05
C LYS A 410 20.03 -4.25 -19.60
N LEU A 411 20.88 -5.20 -19.19
CA LEU A 411 22.19 -5.38 -19.78
C LEU A 411 22.03 -5.85 -21.23
N GLY A 412 21.21 -6.88 -21.46
CA GLY A 412 20.90 -7.37 -22.80
C GLY A 412 22.13 -7.92 -23.55
N PRO A 413 21.92 -8.46 -24.77
CA PRO A 413 23.02 -9.04 -25.55
C PRO A 413 23.97 -7.98 -26.13
N GLU A 414 23.45 -6.81 -26.50
CA GLU A 414 24.23 -5.72 -27.12
C GLU A 414 25.33 -5.20 -26.19
N LEU A 415 24.97 -4.82 -24.95
CA LEU A 415 25.96 -4.32 -24.00
C LEU A 415 26.95 -5.42 -23.59
N ARG A 416 26.50 -6.67 -23.46
CA ARG A 416 27.42 -7.81 -23.17
C ARG A 416 28.46 -8.01 -24.26
N GLN A 417 28.02 -7.94 -25.51
CA GLN A 417 28.91 -8.06 -26.64
C GLN A 417 29.93 -6.91 -26.64
N GLU A 418 29.49 -5.70 -26.33
CA GLU A 418 30.37 -4.54 -26.23
C GLU A 418 31.39 -4.67 -25.08
N ILE A 419 30.95 -5.12 -23.90
CA ILE A 419 31.83 -5.39 -22.75
C ILE A 419 32.93 -6.39 -23.15
N SER A 420 32.54 -7.49 -23.77
CA SER A 420 33.46 -8.53 -24.25
C SER A 420 34.40 -8.02 -25.35
N ARG A 421 33.90 -7.19 -26.27
CA ARG A 421 34.69 -6.56 -27.34
C ARG A 421 35.82 -5.69 -26.78
N GLN A 422 35.58 -5.05 -25.64
CA GLN A 422 36.58 -4.24 -24.94
C GLN A 422 37.54 -5.06 -24.07
N GLY A 423 37.41 -6.39 -24.04
CA GLY A 423 38.22 -7.27 -23.18
C GLY A 423 37.95 -7.10 -21.69
N LYS A 424 36.81 -6.50 -21.31
CA LYS A 424 36.41 -6.28 -19.92
C LYS A 424 35.44 -7.37 -19.48
N THR A 425 35.41 -7.61 -18.18
CA THR A 425 34.41 -8.47 -17.54
C THR A 425 33.17 -7.65 -17.15
N THR A 426 32.01 -8.31 -17.05
CA THR A 426 30.80 -7.66 -16.49
C THR A 426 31.06 -7.20 -15.07
N PHE A 427 31.79 -8.00 -14.28
CA PHE A 427 32.17 -7.65 -12.92
C PHE A 427 32.96 -6.33 -12.83
N GLU A 428 33.95 -6.11 -13.70
CA GLU A 428 34.71 -4.85 -13.75
C GLU A 428 33.83 -3.65 -14.15
N ILE A 429 32.94 -3.85 -15.12
CA ILE A 429 32.01 -2.81 -15.61
C ILE A 429 31.04 -2.41 -14.50
N ILE A 430 30.44 -3.37 -13.81
CA ILE A 430 29.49 -3.08 -12.72
C ILE A 430 30.19 -2.48 -11.51
N THR A 431 31.41 -2.92 -11.20
CA THR A 431 32.23 -2.30 -10.15
C THR A 431 32.49 -0.83 -10.47
N THR A 432 32.93 -0.53 -11.69
CA THR A 432 33.20 0.83 -12.16
C THR A 432 31.92 1.68 -12.19
N ALA A 433 30.81 1.13 -12.71
CA ALA A 433 29.51 1.78 -12.74
C ALA A 433 29.02 2.15 -11.33
N SER A 434 29.25 1.28 -10.34
CA SER A 434 28.87 1.57 -8.95
C SER A 434 29.68 2.72 -8.33
N LEU A 435 30.94 2.91 -8.75
CA LEU A 435 31.75 4.06 -8.33
C LEU A 435 31.20 5.35 -8.95
N ILE A 436 30.92 5.32 -10.26
CA ILE A 436 30.36 6.46 -11.02
C ILE A 436 29.02 6.89 -10.44
N GLU A 437 28.12 5.93 -10.17
CA GLU A 437 26.78 6.17 -9.61
C GLU A 437 26.83 6.96 -8.29
N LYS A 438 27.83 6.70 -7.45
CA LYS A 438 27.95 7.34 -6.13
C LYS A 438 28.65 8.70 -6.19
N GLU A 439 29.37 9.00 -7.27
CA GLU A 439 30.17 10.21 -7.40
C GLU A 439 29.48 11.29 -8.24
N VAL A 440 28.70 10.91 -9.26
CA VAL A 440 28.27 11.83 -10.32
C VAL A 440 26.77 11.76 -10.58
N VAL A 441 26.15 12.94 -10.63
CA VAL A 441 24.70 13.10 -10.86
C VAL A 441 24.36 13.25 -12.34
N SER A 442 25.11 14.05 -13.12
CA SER A 442 24.84 14.31 -14.55
C SER A 442 25.31 13.15 -15.44
N ASP A 443 24.50 12.81 -16.45
CA ASP A 443 24.82 11.76 -17.42
C ASP A 443 26.04 12.10 -18.30
N GLU A 444 26.20 13.37 -18.68
CA GLU A 444 27.37 13.85 -19.42
C GLU A 444 28.65 13.70 -18.59
N ASP A 445 28.60 14.12 -17.32
CA ASP A 445 29.74 14.03 -16.42
C ASP A 445 30.11 12.57 -16.11
N ARG A 446 29.15 11.65 -16.11
CA ARG A 446 29.39 10.21 -15.85
C ARG A 446 30.32 9.60 -16.91
N ALA A 447 30.14 9.93 -18.19
CA ALA A 447 31.00 9.41 -19.26
C ALA A 447 32.43 9.96 -19.16
N LEU A 448 32.58 11.24 -18.81
CA LEU A 448 33.90 11.87 -18.56
C LEU A 448 34.59 11.26 -17.34
N VAL A 449 33.89 11.11 -16.21
CA VAL A 449 34.44 10.47 -15.01
C VAL A 449 34.80 9.02 -15.28
N SER A 450 33.99 8.28 -16.07
CA SER A 450 34.36 6.93 -16.49
C SER A 450 35.68 6.90 -17.25
N GLY A 451 35.89 7.81 -18.21
CA GLY A 451 37.16 7.94 -18.92
C GLY A 451 38.34 8.23 -18.01
N ILE A 452 38.15 9.04 -16.96
CA ILE A 452 39.18 9.30 -15.94
C ILE A 452 39.50 8.04 -15.14
N LEU A 453 38.47 7.30 -14.67
CA LEU A 453 38.66 6.09 -13.88
C LEU A 453 39.37 4.98 -14.68
N TRP A 454 38.97 4.74 -15.93
CA TRP A 454 39.64 3.77 -16.79
C TRP A 454 41.09 4.16 -17.07
N LYS A 455 41.34 5.43 -17.39
CA LYS A 455 42.71 5.93 -17.59
C LYS A 455 43.58 5.75 -16.33
N ARG A 456 43.02 6.02 -15.13
CA ARG A 456 43.73 5.80 -13.86
C ARG A 456 44.07 4.33 -13.65
N LEU A 457 43.15 3.42 -13.97
CA LEU A 457 43.39 1.98 -13.90
C LEU A 457 44.51 1.55 -14.85
N GLU A 458 44.46 1.98 -16.12
CA GLU A 458 45.45 1.64 -17.15
C GLU A 458 46.86 2.17 -16.81
N THR A 459 46.93 3.35 -16.19
CA THR A 459 48.20 4.00 -15.80
C THR A 459 48.69 3.61 -14.41
N GLY A 460 47.96 2.77 -13.68
CA GLY A 460 48.32 2.34 -12.32
C GLY A 460 48.24 3.44 -11.27
N VAL A 461 47.49 4.51 -11.55
CA VAL A 461 47.17 5.57 -10.58
C VAL A 461 46.04 5.09 -9.67
N GLY A 462 46.10 5.40 -8.38
CA GLY A 462 45.02 5.06 -7.45
C GLY A 462 43.70 5.71 -7.86
N LEU A 463 42.59 4.97 -7.75
CA LEU A 463 41.28 5.51 -8.12
C LEU A 463 40.84 6.66 -7.19
N GLN A 464 41.17 6.58 -5.89
CA GLN A 464 40.94 7.65 -4.90
C GLN A 464 39.51 8.19 -4.91
N VAL A 465 38.54 7.29 -4.81
CA VAL A 465 37.10 7.59 -4.88
C VAL A 465 36.52 7.67 -3.46
N ASP A 466 35.97 8.83 -3.08
CA ASP A 466 35.44 9.09 -1.73
C ASP A 466 34.27 8.17 -1.37
N ALA A 467 33.42 7.85 -2.35
CA ALA A 467 32.32 6.91 -2.15
C ALA A 467 32.76 5.54 -1.60
N THR A 468 34.00 5.12 -1.87
CA THR A 468 34.52 3.86 -1.32
C THR A 468 34.78 3.93 0.19
N ILE A 469 35.17 5.10 0.70
CA ILE A 469 35.33 5.33 2.15
C ILE A 469 33.95 5.41 2.83
N ASN A 470 32.98 6.05 2.18
CA ASN A 470 31.59 6.04 2.66
C ASN A 470 31.01 4.63 2.72
N TYR A 471 31.33 3.78 1.75
CA TYR A 471 30.92 2.38 1.76
C TYR A 471 31.51 1.60 2.95
N ILE A 472 32.79 1.85 3.29
CA ILE A 472 33.46 1.22 4.43
C ILE A 472 32.87 1.72 5.77
N THR A 473 32.70 3.04 5.90
CA THR A 473 32.29 3.68 7.17
C THR A 473 30.78 3.67 7.39
N GLY A 474 29.99 3.48 6.33
CA GLY A 474 28.53 3.61 6.34
C GLY A 474 28.03 5.07 6.42
N LYS A 475 28.92 6.06 6.30
CA LYS A 475 28.56 7.49 6.34
C LYS A 475 27.90 7.93 5.03
N LYS A 476 27.05 8.94 5.12
CA LYS A 476 26.39 9.62 3.98
C LYS A 476 26.85 11.08 3.90
N THR A 477 28.12 11.29 3.61
CA THR A 477 28.76 12.62 3.60
C THR A 477 29.67 12.79 2.38
N THR A 478 29.81 14.02 1.90
CA THR A 478 30.79 14.39 0.86
C THR A 478 32.15 14.78 1.46
N LYS A 479 32.25 14.88 2.80
CA LYS A 479 33.48 15.24 3.51
C LYS A 479 34.13 13.99 4.10
N ILE A 480 35.26 13.58 3.53
CA ILE A 480 36.12 12.49 4.02
C ILE A 480 37.36 13.09 4.69
N SER A 481 37.68 12.63 5.92
CA SER A 481 38.85 13.10 6.63
C SER A 481 40.14 12.41 6.14
N ARG A 482 41.30 13.04 6.38
CA ARG A 482 42.59 12.45 6.01
C ARG A 482 42.82 11.12 6.72
N GLU A 483 42.39 11.00 7.97
CA GLU A 483 42.48 9.76 8.76
C GLU A 483 41.63 8.65 8.12
N GLU A 484 40.44 8.97 7.62
CA GLU A 484 39.56 7.98 6.96
C GLU A 484 40.15 7.45 5.65
N THR A 485 40.91 8.27 4.91
CA THR A 485 41.64 7.79 3.71
C THR A 485 42.70 6.74 4.02
N GLN A 486 43.09 6.57 5.29
CA GLN A 486 44.08 5.59 5.73
C GLN A 486 43.48 4.28 6.28
N ILE A 487 42.14 4.16 6.31
CA ILE A 487 41.45 2.96 6.80
C ILE A 487 41.94 1.72 6.04
N ASP A 488 42.27 0.67 6.79
CA ASP A 488 42.73 -0.60 6.23
C ASP A 488 41.57 -1.46 5.76
N SER A 489 41.22 -1.33 4.48
CA SER A 489 40.18 -2.12 3.83
C SER A 489 40.48 -2.25 2.35
N LEU A 490 40.26 -3.42 1.76
CA LEU A 490 40.49 -3.64 0.33
C LEU A 490 39.58 -2.77 -0.56
N TYR A 491 38.46 -2.27 -0.03
CA TYR A 491 37.63 -1.29 -0.73
C TYR A 491 38.24 0.11 -0.75
N ASN A 492 39.26 0.40 0.06
CA ASN A 492 39.87 1.72 0.14
C ASN A 492 40.77 1.98 -1.07
N THR A 493 40.22 2.68 -2.06
CA THR A 493 40.90 3.05 -3.31
C THR A 493 41.93 4.16 -3.17
N TYR A 494 42.10 4.74 -1.97
CA TYR A 494 43.24 5.60 -1.63
C TYR A 494 44.49 4.79 -1.28
N LYS A 495 44.30 3.62 -0.66
CA LYS A 495 45.37 2.77 -0.15
C LYS A 495 45.74 1.66 -1.14
N TYR A 496 44.75 1.05 -1.79
CA TYR A 496 44.93 -0.05 -2.73
C TYR A 496 44.65 0.42 -4.16
N ARG A 497 45.57 0.09 -5.09
CA ARG A 497 45.44 0.39 -6.52
C ARG A 497 44.57 -0.65 -7.21
N GLY A 498 43.97 -0.26 -8.33
CA GLY A 498 43.04 -1.08 -9.08
C GLY A 498 41.59 -0.88 -8.63
N LEU A 499 40.70 -1.73 -9.13
CA LEU A 499 39.30 -1.76 -8.71
C LEU A 499 39.19 -2.36 -7.30
N PRO A 500 38.20 -1.92 -6.49
CA PRO A 500 37.89 -2.59 -5.24
C PRO A 500 37.44 -4.04 -5.47
N PRO A 501 37.39 -4.90 -4.43
CA PRO A 501 36.98 -6.30 -4.55
C PRO A 501 35.54 -6.55 -5.02
N GLY A 502 34.76 -5.50 -5.28
CA GLY A 502 33.42 -5.55 -5.84
C GLY A 502 32.72 -4.20 -5.83
N PRO A 503 31.48 -4.15 -6.36
CA PRO A 503 30.67 -2.93 -6.39
C PRO A 503 30.37 -2.38 -4.98
N ILE A 504 30.08 -1.08 -4.89
CA ILE A 504 29.72 -0.40 -3.63
C ILE A 504 28.24 0.02 -3.55
N ALA A 505 27.50 -0.20 -4.63
CA ALA A 505 26.07 0.09 -4.77
C ALA A 505 25.51 -0.60 -6.03
N ASN A 506 24.18 -0.57 -6.19
CA ASN A 506 23.50 -1.03 -7.40
C ASN A 506 23.30 0.15 -8.37
N PRO A 507 24.03 0.18 -9.51
CA PRO A 507 24.00 1.30 -10.45
C PRO A 507 22.78 1.27 -11.36
N GLY A 508 22.37 2.45 -11.83
CA GLY A 508 21.39 2.60 -12.89
C GLY A 508 21.95 2.24 -14.28
N LEU A 509 21.06 2.16 -15.27
CA LEU A 509 21.49 1.87 -16.65
C LEU A 509 22.40 2.97 -17.23
N SER A 510 22.20 4.23 -16.81
CA SER A 510 23.03 5.34 -17.27
C SER A 510 24.49 5.18 -16.81
N ALA A 511 24.73 4.88 -15.52
CA ALA A 511 26.07 4.64 -15.00
C ALA A 511 26.72 3.39 -15.62
N ILE A 512 25.95 2.33 -15.87
CA ILE A 512 26.43 1.13 -16.59
C ILE A 512 26.85 1.50 -18.02
N ARG A 513 26.04 2.27 -18.75
CA ARG A 513 26.39 2.73 -20.10
C ARG A 513 27.63 3.63 -20.09
N ALA A 514 27.75 4.54 -19.12
CA ALA A 514 28.94 5.37 -18.98
C ALA A 514 30.21 4.53 -18.74
N ALA A 515 30.12 3.47 -17.91
CA ALA A 515 31.23 2.56 -17.67
C ALA A 515 31.65 1.78 -18.93
N ILE A 516 30.71 1.46 -19.82
CA ILE A 516 30.96 0.77 -21.10
C ILE A 516 31.46 1.75 -22.16
N TYR A 517 30.92 2.96 -22.21
CA TYR A 517 31.24 3.97 -23.23
C TYR A 517 31.88 5.20 -22.57
N PRO A 518 33.13 5.07 -22.07
CA PRO A 518 33.82 6.21 -21.47
C PRO A 518 34.14 7.28 -22.51
N GLN A 519 34.10 8.54 -22.07
CA GLN A 519 34.53 9.66 -22.89
C GLN A 519 36.00 9.98 -22.63
N GLU A 520 36.82 9.94 -23.68
CA GLU A 520 38.21 10.40 -23.60
C GLU A 520 38.28 11.91 -23.31
N SER A 521 39.21 12.28 -22.45
CA SER A 521 39.45 13.68 -22.08
C SER A 521 40.89 13.86 -21.61
N PRO A 522 41.43 15.09 -21.54
CA PRO A 522 42.74 15.34 -20.94
C PRO A 522 42.74 15.26 -19.40
N TYR A 523 41.57 15.16 -18.77
CA TYR A 523 41.45 15.20 -17.31
C TYR A 523 42.00 13.95 -16.65
N LEU A 524 42.57 14.14 -15.46
CA LEU A 524 43.02 13.05 -14.58
C LEU A 524 42.37 13.15 -13.20
N TYR A 525 41.73 14.27 -12.86
CA TYR A 525 41.10 14.52 -11.57
C TYR A 525 39.70 15.07 -11.76
N TYR A 526 38.82 14.76 -10.82
CA TYR A 526 37.48 15.33 -10.75
C TYR A 526 37.08 15.53 -9.28
N LEU A 527 36.10 16.39 -9.07
CA LEU A 527 35.53 16.68 -7.76
C LEU A 527 34.04 16.97 -7.91
N SER A 528 33.21 16.32 -7.10
CA SER A 528 31.79 16.65 -7.01
C SER A 528 31.54 17.68 -5.90
N THR A 529 30.89 18.77 -6.26
CA THR A 529 30.52 19.86 -5.35
C THR A 529 29.26 19.50 -4.55
N PRO A 530 28.99 20.14 -3.40
CA PRO A 530 27.78 19.87 -2.61
C PRO A 530 26.46 20.15 -3.37
N ASN A 531 26.51 21.02 -4.37
CA ASN A 531 25.43 21.37 -5.28
C ASN A 531 25.31 20.44 -6.50
N GLY A 532 26.09 19.37 -6.56
CA GLY A 532 25.97 18.30 -7.57
C GLY A 532 26.69 18.55 -8.90
N GLN A 533 27.43 19.66 -9.03
CA GLN A 533 28.27 19.93 -10.20
C GLN A 533 29.60 19.18 -10.08
N THR A 534 30.09 18.57 -11.17
CA THR A 534 31.43 17.98 -11.24
C THR A 534 32.44 18.97 -11.84
N ILE A 535 33.57 19.13 -11.17
CA ILE A 535 34.69 19.97 -11.58
C ILE A 535 35.84 19.08 -12.02
N PHE A 536 36.33 19.25 -13.23
CA PHE A 536 37.41 18.47 -13.81
C PHE A 536 38.74 19.22 -13.77
N SER A 537 39.85 18.48 -13.65
CA SER A 537 41.19 19.04 -13.62
C SER A 537 42.20 18.11 -14.30
N THR A 538 43.17 18.71 -14.98
CA THR A 538 44.24 17.99 -15.67
C THR A 538 45.40 17.70 -14.72
N THR A 539 45.69 18.62 -13.79
CA THR A 539 46.78 18.51 -12.83
C THR A 539 46.29 18.40 -11.38
N LEU A 540 47.15 17.87 -10.50
CA LEU A 540 46.87 17.81 -9.07
C LEU A 540 46.77 19.21 -8.44
N GLU A 541 47.52 20.18 -8.94
CA GLU A 541 47.48 21.56 -8.47
C GLU A 541 46.12 22.21 -8.75
N GLU A 542 45.62 22.10 -9.99
CA GLU A 542 44.27 22.53 -10.36
C GLU A 542 43.20 21.89 -9.47
N HIS A 543 43.32 20.58 -9.23
CA HIS A 543 42.39 19.83 -8.38
C HIS A 543 42.41 20.32 -6.92
N ASN A 544 43.59 20.59 -6.36
CA ASN A 544 43.71 21.09 -4.99
C ASN A 544 43.16 22.52 -4.84
N LEU A 545 43.35 23.37 -5.86
CA LEU A 545 42.72 24.70 -5.92
C LEU A 545 41.19 24.58 -5.99
N ALA A 546 40.66 23.66 -6.80
CA ALA A 546 39.23 23.38 -6.87
C ALA A 546 38.67 22.90 -5.51
N LYS A 547 39.36 21.96 -4.84
CA LYS A 547 38.98 21.51 -3.49
C LYS A 547 38.91 22.67 -2.49
N ALA A 548 39.93 23.52 -2.45
CA ALA A 548 39.97 24.68 -1.57
C ALA A 548 38.86 25.71 -1.87
N LYS A 549 38.40 25.79 -3.13
CA LYS A 549 37.34 26.71 -3.55
C LYS A 549 35.94 26.19 -3.24
N TYR A 550 35.68 24.90 -3.48
CA TYR A 550 34.31 24.35 -3.49
C TYR A 550 33.95 23.46 -2.29
N LEU A 551 34.91 22.98 -1.49
CA LEU A 551 34.65 22.04 -0.37
C LEU A 551 34.91 22.58 1.04
N LYS A 552 34.97 23.92 1.23
CA LYS A 552 35.20 24.51 2.57
C LYS A 552 34.19 24.04 3.62
#